data_AF-A0AAD4IY13-F1
#
_entry.id   AF-A0AAD4IY13-F1
#
_cell.length_a   1.000
_cell.length_b   1.000
_cell.length_c   1.000
_cell.angle_alpha   90.00
_cell.angle_beta   90.00
_cell.angle_gamma   90.00
#
_symmetry.space_group_name_H-M   'P 1'
#
loop_
_entity.id
_entity.type
_entity.pdbx_description
1 polymer ?
#
loop_
_entity_poly.entity_id
_entity_poly.type
_entity_poly.pdbx_seq_one_letter_code
_entity_poly.pdbx_strand_id
1 'polypeptide(L)'
;MREVVKILRVKDKRDYLRLGEKALNLNKFLAITGPVLTGLAAVGSAADGGWAAVVGVLGGALASVVNTFEHGGQVGMVFEMYRSNAGFFEMMEESIESNLNEDDLEKRENGEMFEIKVALQLGRSLSQLRGLARGEDDDGDDDIKDEFASKLF
;
A
#
# COMPACT_ATOMS: atom_id res chain seq x y z
N MET A 1 -22.30 2.39 9.27
CA MET A 1 -21.10 3.28 9.25
C MET A 1 -19.98 2.84 10.19
N ARG A 2 -20.23 2.56 11.48
CA ARG A 2 -19.17 2.06 12.39
C ARG A 2 -18.49 0.78 11.91
N GLU A 3 -19.24 -0.17 11.32
CA GLU A 3 -18.65 -1.39 10.77
C GLU A 3 -17.78 -1.10 9.54
N VAL A 4 -18.17 -0.17 8.68
CA VAL A 4 -17.36 0.27 7.52
C VAL A 4 -16.01 0.81 7.97
N VAL A 5 -15.98 1.63 9.04
CA VAL A 5 -14.73 2.13 9.63
C VAL A 5 -13.83 0.99 10.12
N LYS A 6 -14.42 -0.01 10.80
CA LYS A 6 -13.67 -1.17 11.28
C LYS A 6 -13.04 -1.95 10.12
N ILE A 7 -13.75 -2.13 9.01
CA ILE A 7 -13.23 -2.81 7.81
C ILE A 7 -12.09 -1.98 7.20
N LEU A 8 -12.28 -0.67 7.00
CA LEU A 8 -11.26 0.25 6.49
C LEU A 8 -9.97 0.20 7.30
N ARG A 9 -10.09 0.16 8.62
CA ARG A 9 -8.95 0.14 9.54
C ARG A 9 -8.19 -1.19 9.50
N VAL A 10 -8.93 -2.31 9.47
CA VAL A 10 -8.35 -3.65 9.61
C VAL A 10 -7.84 -4.20 8.28
N LYS A 11 -8.59 -4.01 7.20
CA LYS A 11 -8.25 -4.56 5.87
C LYS A 11 -7.48 -3.55 5.04
N ASP A 12 -8.03 -2.38 4.75
CA ASP A 12 -7.40 -1.44 3.84
C ASP A 12 -6.15 -0.79 4.47
N LYS A 13 -6.30 0.03 5.51
CA LYS A 13 -5.20 0.83 6.08
C LYS A 13 -4.04 -0.03 6.55
N ARG A 14 -4.31 -1.09 7.33
CA ARG A 14 -3.27 -1.93 7.91
C ARG A 14 -2.47 -2.69 6.85
N ASP A 15 -3.14 -3.25 5.84
CA ASP A 15 -2.42 -4.01 4.81
C ASP A 15 -1.66 -3.09 3.85
N TYR A 16 -2.20 -1.90 3.53
CA TYR A 16 -1.43 -0.90 2.80
C TYR A 16 -0.19 -0.41 3.57
N LEU A 17 -0.28 -0.22 4.90
CA LEU A 17 0.90 0.10 5.71
C LEU A 17 1.94 -1.03 5.71
N ARG A 18 1.49 -2.29 5.78
CA ARG A 18 2.39 -3.46 5.70
C ARG A 18 3.06 -3.59 4.35
N LEU A 19 2.32 -3.38 3.26
CA LEU A 19 2.85 -3.38 1.90
C LEU A 19 3.83 -2.23 1.70
N GLY A 20 3.51 -1.05 2.23
CA GLY A 20 4.41 0.10 2.29
C GLY A 20 5.71 -0.24 3.05
N GLU A 21 5.63 -0.85 4.23
CA GLU A 21 6.82 -1.24 5.00
C GLU A 21 7.71 -2.24 4.23
N LYS A 22 7.11 -3.24 3.57
CA LYS A 22 7.84 -4.19 2.71
C LYS A 22 8.53 -3.47 1.55
N ALA A 23 7.83 -2.59 0.85
CA ALA A 23 8.38 -1.81 -0.27
C ALA A 23 9.51 -0.87 0.20
N LEU A 24 9.35 -0.23 1.37
CA LEU A 24 10.37 0.63 1.96
C LEU A 24 11.63 -0.16 2.35
N ASN A 25 11.46 -1.33 2.97
CA ASN A 25 12.59 -2.19 3.33
C ASN A 25 13.32 -2.72 2.09
N LEU A 26 12.57 -3.08 1.04
CA LEU A 26 13.17 -3.45 -0.24
C LEU A 26 13.95 -2.28 -0.87
N ASN A 27 13.37 -1.08 -0.90
CA ASN A 27 14.04 0.11 -1.43
C ASN A 27 15.35 0.42 -0.68
N LYS A 28 15.32 0.38 0.66
CA LYS A 28 16.52 0.55 1.49
C LYS A 28 17.58 -0.52 1.21
N PHE A 29 17.15 -1.78 1.06
CA PHE A 29 18.06 -2.88 0.76
C PHE A 29 18.73 -2.70 -0.61
N LEU A 30 17.97 -2.35 -1.64
CA LEU A 30 18.48 -2.10 -2.99
C LEU A 30 19.46 -0.90 -2.99
N ALA A 31 19.11 0.20 -2.33
CA ALA A 31 19.95 1.40 -2.24
C ALA A 31 21.30 1.15 -1.55
N ILE A 32 21.39 0.15 -0.66
CA ILE A 32 22.66 -0.27 -0.04
C ILE A 32 23.40 -1.28 -0.92
N THR A 33 22.69 -2.28 -1.44
CA THR A 33 23.31 -3.38 -2.20
C THR A 33 23.82 -2.96 -3.57
N GLY A 34 23.17 -2.01 -4.25
CA GLY A 34 23.60 -1.50 -5.55
C GLY A 34 25.02 -0.94 -5.54
N PRO A 35 25.33 0.03 -4.67
CA PRO A 35 26.68 0.57 -4.52
C PRO A 35 27.71 -0.49 -4.07
N VAL A 36 27.33 -1.40 -3.16
CA VAL A 36 28.23 -2.47 -2.68
C VAL A 36 28.60 -3.43 -3.80
N LEU A 37 27.63 -3.91 -4.57
CA LEU A 37 27.86 -4.81 -5.69
C LEU A 37 28.66 -4.12 -6.81
N THR A 38 28.39 -2.85 -7.08
CA THR A 38 29.17 -2.04 -8.03
C THR A 38 30.63 -1.90 -7.57
N GLY A 39 30.85 -1.66 -6.28
CA GLY A 39 32.20 -1.63 -5.70
C GLY A 39 32.93 -2.98 -5.81
N LEU A 40 32.23 -4.09 -5.53
CA LEU A 40 32.78 -5.43 -5.69
C LEU A 40 33.13 -5.73 -7.15
N ALA A 41 32.27 -5.30 -8.09
CA ALA A 41 32.49 -5.42 -9.52
C ALA A 41 33.74 -4.65 -9.95
N ALA A 42 33.90 -3.42 -9.47
CA ALA A 42 35.04 -2.57 -9.79
C ALA A 42 36.36 -3.17 -9.27
N VAL A 43 36.39 -3.62 -8.00
CA VAL A 43 37.58 -4.25 -7.41
C VAL A 43 37.91 -5.57 -8.11
N GLY A 44 36.91 -6.43 -8.37
CA GLY A 44 37.11 -7.68 -9.08
C GLY A 44 37.62 -7.49 -10.52
N SER A 45 37.12 -6.46 -11.21
CA SER A 45 37.55 -6.14 -12.57
C SER A 45 38.95 -5.53 -12.64
N ALA A 46 39.41 -4.87 -11.57
CA ALA A 46 40.71 -4.22 -11.50
C ALA A 46 41.83 -5.13 -10.95
N ALA A 47 41.50 -6.30 -10.41
CA ALA A 47 42.46 -7.22 -9.81
C ALA A 47 42.94 -8.29 -10.80
N ASP A 48 44.22 -8.65 -10.74
CA ASP A 48 44.82 -9.69 -11.57
C ASP A 48 44.57 -11.08 -10.97
N GLY A 49 43.87 -11.94 -11.71
CA GLY A 49 43.62 -13.34 -11.35
C GLY A 49 42.31 -13.89 -11.91
N GLY A 50 42.30 -15.17 -12.32
CA GLY A 50 41.13 -15.78 -12.98
C GLY A 50 39.83 -15.72 -12.17
N TRP A 51 39.92 -15.78 -10.84
CA TRP A 51 38.77 -15.62 -9.95
C TRP A 51 38.30 -14.16 -9.79
N ALA A 52 39.20 -13.18 -9.95
CA ALA A 52 38.86 -11.77 -9.85
C ALA A 52 37.94 -11.34 -11.00
N ALA A 53 38.23 -11.80 -12.22
CA ALA A 53 37.38 -11.57 -13.38
C ALA A 53 35.95 -12.13 -13.20
N VAL A 54 35.82 -13.31 -12.58
CA VAL A 54 34.51 -13.91 -12.26
C VAL A 54 33.74 -13.06 -11.25
N VAL A 55 34.41 -12.57 -10.19
CA VAL A 55 33.83 -11.66 -9.20
C VAL A 55 33.42 -10.33 -9.83
N GLY A 56 34.23 -9.79 -10.74
CA GLY A 56 33.95 -8.57 -11.48
C GLY A 56 32.65 -8.69 -12.31
N VAL A 57 32.55 -9.74 -13.12
CA VAL A 57 31.38 -9.98 -13.98
C VAL A 57 30.12 -10.25 -13.17
N LEU A 58 30.20 -11.12 -12.15
CA LEU A 58 29.03 -11.43 -11.32
C LEU A 58 28.58 -10.21 -10.51
N GLY A 59 29.51 -9.47 -9.92
CA GLY A 59 29.21 -8.22 -9.20
C GLY A 59 28.55 -7.20 -10.12
N GLY A 60 29.06 -7.02 -11.34
CA GLY A 60 28.53 -6.06 -12.31
C GLY A 60 27.13 -6.44 -12.80
N ALA A 61 26.90 -7.73 -13.08
CA ALA A 61 25.59 -8.23 -13.48
C ALA A 61 24.55 -8.02 -12.37
N LEU A 62 24.88 -8.38 -11.13
CA LEU A 62 23.99 -8.19 -9.99
C LEU A 62 23.74 -6.70 -9.69
N ALA A 63 24.77 -5.86 -9.80
CA ALA A 63 24.63 -4.41 -9.66
C ALA A 63 23.67 -3.83 -10.72
N SER A 64 23.75 -4.29 -11.97
CA SER A 64 22.83 -3.88 -13.02
C SER A 64 21.39 -4.25 -12.69
N VAL A 65 21.14 -5.46 -12.20
CA VAL A 65 19.79 -5.92 -11.79
C VAL A 65 19.24 -5.04 -10.67
N VAL A 66 20.03 -4.81 -9.61
CA VAL A 66 19.63 -3.95 -8.49
C VAL A 66 19.33 -2.52 -8.96
N ASN A 67 20.18 -1.96 -9.82
CA ASN A 67 19.98 -0.62 -10.39
C ASN A 67 18.70 -0.54 -11.23
N THR A 68 18.37 -1.57 -12.02
CA THR A 68 17.11 -1.63 -12.78
C THR A 68 15.90 -1.69 -11.85
N PHE A 69 15.94 -2.42 -10.74
CA PHE A 69 14.84 -2.43 -9.78
C PHE A 69 14.69 -1.08 -9.06
N GLU A 70 15.80 -0.47 -8.63
CA GLU A 70 15.79 0.80 -7.92
C GLU A 70 15.29 1.96 -8.80
N HIS A 71 15.84 2.12 -10.01
CA HIS A 71 15.52 3.25 -10.89
C HIS A 71 14.42 2.94 -11.92
N GLY A 72 14.41 1.73 -12.48
CA GLY A 72 13.44 1.31 -13.49
C GLY A 72 12.13 0.80 -12.89
N GLY A 73 12.20 0.11 -11.76
CA GLY A 73 11.03 -0.40 -11.04
C GLY A 73 10.30 0.64 -10.19
N GLN A 74 10.89 1.82 -10.00
CA GLN A 74 10.34 2.92 -9.19
C GLN A 74 9.78 2.44 -7.84
N VAL A 75 10.50 1.54 -7.17
CA VAL A 75 10.05 0.93 -5.91
C VAL A 75 9.76 1.99 -4.84
N GLY A 76 10.48 3.12 -4.88
CA GLY A 76 10.18 4.30 -4.07
C GLY A 76 8.79 4.90 -4.34
N MET A 77 8.37 5.03 -5.61
CA MET A 77 7.02 5.52 -5.95
C MET A 77 5.93 4.52 -5.54
N VAL A 78 6.21 3.21 -5.62
CA VAL A 78 5.27 2.17 -5.14
C VAL A 78 5.07 2.27 -3.63
N PHE A 79 6.15 2.52 -2.87
CA PHE A 79 6.04 2.81 -1.44
C PHE A 79 5.18 4.05 -1.18
N GLU A 80 5.41 5.14 -1.91
CA GLU A 80 4.61 6.36 -1.77
C GLU A 80 3.14 6.13 -2.11
N MET A 81 2.84 5.30 -3.11
CA MET A 81 1.46 4.90 -3.43
C MET A 81 0.79 4.19 -2.25
N TYR A 82 1.45 3.17 -1.67
CA TYR A 82 0.91 2.46 -0.52
C TYR A 82 0.72 3.36 0.70
N ARG A 83 1.70 4.25 0.97
CA ARG A 83 1.60 5.25 2.03
C ARG A 83 0.45 6.24 1.78
N SER A 84 0.28 6.69 0.55
CA SER A 84 -0.79 7.61 0.15
C SER A 84 -2.17 6.98 0.34
N ASN A 85 -2.34 5.73 -0.11
CA ASN A 85 -3.58 4.98 0.05
C ASN A 85 -3.93 4.77 1.52
N ALA A 86 -2.95 4.40 2.36
CA ALA A 86 -3.17 4.29 3.81
C ALA A 86 -3.62 5.61 4.44
N GLY A 87 -3.03 6.74 4.01
CA GLY A 87 -3.43 8.08 4.46
C GLY A 87 -4.83 8.47 4.00
N PHE A 88 -5.22 8.10 2.78
CA PHE A 88 -6.60 8.28 2.29
C PHE A 88 -7.62 7.56 3.18
N PHE A 89 -7.36 6.30 3.54
CA PHE A 89 -8.24 5.53 4.41
C PHE A 89 -8.28 6.08 5.84
N GLU A 90 -7.16 6.58 6.35
CA GLU A 90 -7.11 7.27 7.65
C GLU A 90 -7.98 8.53 7.67
N MET A 91 -7.86 9.40 6.66
CA MET A 91 -8.72 10.58 6.56
C MET A 91 -10.21 10.22 6.45
N MET A 92 -10.53 9.12 5.76
CA MET A 92 -11.91 8.64 5.65
C MET A 92 -12.44 8.10 6.98
N GLU A 93 -11.65 7.30 7.70
CA GLU A 93 -11.96 6.82 9.06
C GLU A 93 -12.23 8.01 9.99
N GLU A 94 -11.32 8.98 10.04
CA GLU A 94 -11.46 10.19 10.86
C GLU A 94 -12.70 11.02 10.48
N SER A 95 -12.96 11.18 9.18
CA SER A 95 -14.15 11.88 8.71
C SER A 95 -15.45 11.18 9.13
N ILE A 96 -15.47 9.84 9.13
CA ILE A 96 -16.65 9.09 9.54
C ILE A 96 -16.83 9.14 11.05
N GLU A 97 -15.76 8.94 11.82
CA GLU A 97 -15.81 9.00 13.28
C GLU A 97 -16.19 10.40 13.78
N SER A 98 -15.62 11.45 13.20
CA SER A 98 -15.96 12.85 13.53
C SER A 98 -17.44 13.12 13.31
N ASN A 99 -18.00 12.72 12.17
CA ASN A 99 -19.42 12.91 11.87
C ASN A 99 -20.34 12.13 12.84
N LEU A 100 -19.98 10.90 13.18
CA LEU A 100 -20.76 10.06 14.09
C LEU A 100 -20.74 10.55 15.54
N ASN A 101 -19.63 11.17 15.96
CA ASN A 101 -19.39 11.65 17.32
C ASN A 101 -19.71 13.14 17.51
N GLU A 102 -20.06 13.88 16.46
CA GLU A 102 -20.45 15.30 16.55
C GLU A 102 -21.71 15.45 17.40
N ASP A 103 -21.66 16.19 18.50
CA ASP A 103 -22.82 16.37 19.39
C ASP A 103 -23.84 17.38 18.83
N ASP A 104 -23.37 18.31 17.99
CA ASP A 104 -24.19 19.32 17.34
C ASP A 104 -24.88 18.76 16.08
N LEU A 105 -26.16 18.44 16.21
CA LEU A 105 -26.97 17.87 15.12
C LEU A 105 -27.05 18.77 13.88
N GLU A 106 -26.89 20.09 14.03
CA GLU A 106 -26.90 21.03 12.89
C GLU A 106 -25.58 21.01 12.11
N LYS A 107 -24.49 20.56 12.74
CA LYS A 107 -23.18 20.36 12.10
C LYS A 107 -22.99 18.97 11.50
N ARG A 108 -23.82 17.99 11.88
CA ARG A 108 -23.79 16.66 11.28
C ARG A 108 -24.15 16.72 9.81
N GLU A 109 -23.36 16.03 9.00
CA GLU A 109 -23.69 15.85 7.58
C GLU A 109 -24.99 15.04 7.45
N ASN A 110 -25.81 15.36 6.45
CA ASN A 110 -27.04 14.61 6.19
C ASN A 110 -26.71 13.13 5.93
N GLY A 111 -27.41 12.21 6.62
CA GLY A 111 -27.08 10.78 6.58
C GLY A 111 -27.09 10.16 5.18
N GLU A 112 -27.99 10.58 4.30
CA GLU A 112 -28.04 10.06 2.92
C GLU A 112 -26.90 10.63 2.07
N MET A 113 -26.64 11.93 2.16
CA MET A 113 -25.51 12.57 1.48
C MET A 113 -24.16 12.02 1.95
N PHE A 114 -24.06 11.73 3.25
CA PHE A 114 -22.89 11.14 3.87
C PHE A 114 -22.66 9.70 3.39
N GLU A 115 -23.71 8.87 3.31
CA GLU A 115 -23.61 7.53 2.71
C GLU A 115 -23.20 7.59 1.23
N ILE A 116 -23.77 8.50 0.44
CA ILE A 116 -23.39 8.69 -0.97
C ILE A 116 -21.92 9.09 -1.10
N LYS A 117 -21.46 10.04 -0.29
CA LYS A 117 -20.06 10.50 -0.26
C LYS A 117 -19.11 9.35 0.04
N VAL A 118 -19.36 8.57 1.10
CA VAL A 118 -18.49 7.43 1.45
C VAL A 118 -18.54 6.35 0.38
N ALA A 119 -19.71 6.07 -0.20
CA ALA A 119 -19.84 5.08 -1.28
C ALA A 119 -19.00 5.48 -2.51
N LEU A 120 -19.06 6.76 -2.91
CA LEU A 120 -18.26 7.29 -4.02
C LEU A 120 -16.76 7.23 -3.71
N GLN A 121 -16.35 7.60 -2.51
CA GLN A 121 -14.94 7.54 -2.10
C GLN A 121 -14.39 6.11 -2.04
N LEU A 122 -15.24 5.11 -1.85
CA LEU A 122 -14.88 3.69 -1.90
C LEU A 122 -15.09 3.06 -3.28
N GLY A 123 -15.62 3.80 -4.25
CA GLY A 123 -15.97 3.27 -5.57
C GLY A 123 -17.04 2.18 -5.54
N ARG A 124 -17.93 2.21 -4.54
CA ARG A 124 -19.00 1.22 -4.35
C ARG A 124 -20.38 1.83 -4.61
N SER A 125 -21.35 0.98 -4.95
CA SER A 125 -22.75 1.39 -4.94
C SER A 125 -23.28 1.55 -3.50
N LEU A 126 -24.35 2.31 -3.32
CA LEU A 126 -25.01 2.47 -2.02
C LEU A 126 -25.47 1.13 -1.42
N SER A 127 -25.95 0.20 -2.25
CA SER A 127 -26.37 -1.13 -1.81
C SER A 127 -25.19 -1.95 -1.26
N GLN A 128 -24.04 -1.91 -1.94
CA GLN A 128 -22.81 -2.57 -1.49
C GLN A 128 -22.28 -1.96 -0.19
N LEU A 129 -22.28 -0.63 -0.08
CA LEU A 129 -21.88 0.05 1.16
C LEU A 129 -22.78 -0.34 2.34
N ARG A 130 -24.09 -0.43 2.12
CA ARG A 130 -25.05 -0.85 3.15
C ARG A 130 -24.88 -2.32 3.54
N GLY A 131 -24.56 -3.21 2.60
CA GLY A 131 -24.20 -4.60 2.89
C GLY A 131 -22.96 -4.69 3.80
N LEU A 132 -21.89 -3.97 3.47
CA LEU A 132 -20.69 -3.85 4.32
C LEU A 132 -21.02 -3.30 5.71
N ALA A 133 -21.90 -2.30 5.78
CA ALA A 133 -22.28 -1.68 7.04
C ALA A 133 -23.14 -2.59 7.94
N ARG A 134 -23.86 -3.56 7.38
CA ARG A 134 -24.66 -4.53 8.13
C ARG A 134 -23.85 -5.74 8.59
N GLY A 135 -22.63 -5.91 8.09
CA GLY A 135 -21.89 -7.15 8.26
C GLY A 135 -22.66 -8.33 7.69
N GLU A 136 -23.49 -8.10 6.65
CA GLU A 136 -24.16 -9.15 5.92
C GLU A 136 -23.06 -9.93 5.17
N ASP A 137 -22.63 -11.03 5.80
CA ASP A 137 -22.10 -12.19 5.10
C ASP A 137 -23.23 -12.66 4.17
N ASP A 138 -23.19 -12.27 2.89
CA ASP A 138 -24.00 -12.97 1.91
C ASP A 138 -23.52 -14.42 1.94
N ASP A 139 -24.42 -15.33 2.32
CA ASP A 139 -24.20 -16.75 2.62
C ASP A 139 -23.93 -17.56 1.33
N GLY A 140 -23.05 -17.03 0.48
CA GLY A 140 -22.92 -17.42 -0.91
C GLY A 140 -21.69 -16.88 -1.63
N ASP A 141 -20.61 -16.53 -0.94
CA ASP A 141 -19.25 -16.60 -1.51
C ASP A 141 -18.23 -16.39 -0.39
N ASP A 142 -17.31 -17.33 -0.20
CA ASP A 142 -16.15 -17.14 0.71
C ASP A 142 -15.24 -15.97 0.26
N ASP A 143 -15.52 -15.35 -0.90
CA ASP A 143 -14.77 -14.24 -1.50
C ASP A 143 -15.00 -12.86 -0.84
N ILE A 144 -16.15 -12.62 -0.18
CA ILE A 144 -16.44 -11.29 0.43
C ILE A 144 -15.73 -11.11 1.78
N LYS A 145 -15.39 -12.21 2.47
CA LYS A 145 -14.67 -12.17 3.74
C LYS A 145 -13.25 -11.64 3.62
N ASP A 146 -12.68 -11.67 2.42
CA ASP A 146 -11.35 -11.12 2.10
C ASP A 146 -11.40 -9.81 1.28
N GLU A 147 -12.59 -9.32 0.91
CA GLU A 147 -12.71 -8.13 0.06
C GLU A 147 -12.35 -6.84 0.83
N PHE A 148 -11.54 -5.98 0.21
CA PHE A 148 -11.19 -4.63 0.67
C PHE A 148 -12.43 -3.71 0.70
N ALA A 149 -12.46 -2.71 1.59
CA ALA A 149 -13.57 -1.77 1.60
C ALA A 149 -13.59 -0.91 0.33
N SER A 150 -12.42 -0.56 -0.21
CA SER A 150 -12.29 0.14 -1.49
C SER A 150 -12.38 -0.81 -2.68
N LYS A 151 -13.01 -0.37 -3.76
CA LYS A 151 -12.90 -0.97 -5.11
C LYS A 151 -12.06 -0.15 -6.08
N LEU A 152 -11.53 1.00 -5.62
CA LEU A 152 -10.76 1.92 -6.47
C LEU A 152 -9.28 1.56 -6.58
N PHE A 153 -8.74 0.78 -5.64
CA PHE A 153 -7.31 0.52 -5.49
C PHE A 153 -7.04 -0.95 -5.19
#